data_AF-A0A974NNA9-F1
#
_entry.id   AF-A0A974NNA9-F1
#
_cell.length_a   1.000
_cell.length_b   1.000
_cell.length_c   1.000
_cell.angle_alpha   90.00
_cell.angle_beta   90.00
_cell.angle_gamma   90.00
#
_symmetry.space_group_name_H-M   'P 1'
#
loop_
_entity.id
_entity.type
_entity.pdbx_description
1 polymer ?
#
loop_
_entity_poly.entity_id
_entity_poly.type
_entity_poly.pdbx_seq_one_letter_code
_entity_poly.pdbx_strand_id
1 'polypeptide(L)'
;MNSESFRNEIVRLINEAKEEGLPYVDIVSGDVHRNLGGYPSRIHQMPTCCDAMYALKSDHDEVIYSPPKGKGATLQIRYHLTTTNDPSNLSSRIPPIGNTKVKLPNTLRGRSLHTKIIPTVCNLKNMLTKLVEVNGDISRLKQWEKRSYFAYQLGSIKEELLAAEPNEQIKLIRNHILNGDPSHFGASCIDIYLVAYVSETIGLGKDIFFHYIKIMGISDKPNSAQAIWQVGKGDGVYLGILNDNGTVRDWDFIAAWING
;
A
#
# COMPACT_ATOMS: atom_id res chain seq x y z
N MET A 1 -11.10 -27.78 10.05
CA MET A 1 -9.76 -27.74 9.41
C MET A 1 -8.98 -28.97 9.84
N ASN A 2 -8.06 -29.44 9.01
CA ASN A 2 -7.14 -30.53 9.35
C ASN A 2 -5.71 -30.13 8.92
N SER A 3 -4.71 -30.92 9.29
CA SER A 3 -3.29 -30.65 9.00
C SER A 3 -3.00 -30.48 7.50
N GLU A 4 -3.73 -31.21 6.66
CA GLU A 4 -3.56 -31.20 5.21
C GLU A 4 -4.03 -29.90 4.56
N SER A 5 -5.11 -29.29 5.06
CA SER A 5 -5.54 -27.96 4.61
C SER A 5 -4.47 -26.89 4.86
N PHE A 6 -3.81 -26.92 6.02
CA PHE A 6 -2.72 -25.99 6.34
C PHE A 6 -1.50 -26.21 5.43
N ARG A 7 -1.12 -27.47 5.19
CA ARG A 7 -0.01 -27.77 4.28
C ARG A 7 -0.27 -27.28 2.87
N ASN A 8 -1.48 -27.51 2.33
CA ASN A 8 -1.83 -27.09 0.98
C ASN A 8 -1.78 -25.57 0.84
N GLU A 9 -2.26 -24.83 1.84
CA GLU A 9 -2.19 -23.36 1.82
C GLU A 9 -0.75 -22.84 1.89
N ILE A 10 0.10 -23.43 2.74
CA ILE A 10 1.52 -23.05 2.83
C ILE A 10 2.25 -23.36 1.51
N VAL A 11 2.01 -24.53 0.92
CA VAL A 11 2.59 -24.91 -0.38
C VAL A 11 2.10 -23.99 -1.49
N ARG A 12 0.82 -23.60 -1.49
CA ARG A 12 0.28 -22.62 -2.44
C ARG A 12 1.04 -21.29 -2.36
N LEU A 13 1.21 -20.74 -1.16
CA LEU A 13 1.95 -19.49 -0.92
C LEU A 13 3.43 -19.60 -1.37
N ILE A 14 4.07 -20.75 -1.13
CA ILE A 14 5.45 -21.01 -1.58
C ILE A 14 5.54 -21.06 -3.10
N ASN A 15 4.58 -21.72 -3.77
CA ASN A 15 4.59 -21.83 -5.23
C ASN A 15 4.28 -20.51 -5.92
N GLU A 16 3.36 -19.71 -5.38
CA GLU A 16 3.09 -18.36 -5.88
C GLU A 16 4.35 -17.49 -5.82
N ALA A 17 5.05 -17.51 -4.69
CA ALA A 17 6.32 -16.80 -4.56
C ALA A 17 7.42 -17.33 -5.50
N LYS A 18 7.42 -18.63 -5.85
CA LYS A 18 8.33 -19.21 -6.86
C LYS A 18 7.99 -18.73 -8.27
N GLU A 19 6.71 -18.71 -8.62
CA GLU A 19 6.23 -18.20 -9.91
C GLU A 19 6.56 -16.71 -10.09
N GLU A 20 6.56 -15.96 -8.98
CA GLU A 20 7.00 -14.56 -8.93
C GLU A 20 8.53 -14.38 -8.96
N GLY A 21 9.30 -15.47 -8.96
CA GLY A 21 10.77 -15.43 -9.00
C GLY A 21 11.40 -14.86 -7.73
N LEU A 22 10.69 -14.90 -6.60
CA LEU A 22 11.21 -14.41 -5.33
C LEU A 22 12.29 -15.35 -4.78
N PRO A 23 13.33 -14.83 -4.12
CA PRO A 23 14.36 -15.65 -3.51
C PRO A 23 13.89 -16.37 -2.23
N TYR A 24 12.81 -15.88 -1.61
CA TYR A 24 12.18 -16.45 -0.42
C TYR A 24 10.75 -15.94 -0.25
N VAL A 25 9.97 -16.58 0.64
CA VAL A 25 8.68 -16.08 1.13
C VAL A 25 8.59 -16.20 2.64
N ASP A 26 8.13 -15.14 3.32
CA ASP A 26 7.90 -15.14 4.75
C ASP A 26 6.43 -15.45 5.03
N ILE A 27 6.16 -16.57 5.70
CA ILE A 27 4.80 -17.03 5.98
C ILE A 27 4.56 -16.96 7.49
N VAL A 28 3.43 -16.37 7.88
CA VAL A 28 2.98 -16.25 9.28
C VAL A 28 1.83 -17.20 9.56
N SER A 29 1.90 -17.99 10.63
CA SER A 29 0.90 -19.01 11.00
C SER A 29 -0.51 -18.44 11.18
N GLY A 30 -0.61 -17.21 11.71
CA GLY A 30 -1.88 -16.51 11.85
C GLY A 30 -2.57 -16.22 10.51
N ASP A 31 -1.80 -15.92 9.46
CA ASP A 31 -2.33 -15.63 8.12
C ASP A 31 -2.81 -16.90 7.42
N VAL A 32 -2.00 -17.96 7.44
CA VAL A 32 -2.40 -19.29 6.93
C VAL A 32 -3.73 -19.73 7.56
N HIS A 33 -3.88 -19.53 8.87
CA HIS A 33 -5.09 -19.90 9.58
C HIS A 33 -6.30 -18.99 9.30
N ARG A 34 -6.07 -17.72 8.95
CA ARG A 34 -7.13 -16.80 8.51
C ARG A 34 -7.59 -17.12 7.10
N ASN A 35 -6.66 -17.41 6.19
CA ASN A 35 -6.94 -17.71 4.78
C ASN A 35 -7.84 -18.95 4.61
N LEU A 36 -7.69 -19.94 5.49
CA LEU A 36 -8.54 -21.12 5.53
C LEU A 36 -9.89 -20.90 6.24
N GLY A 37 -10.21 -19.68 6.64
CA GLY A 37 -11.49 -19.30 7.25
C GLY A 37 -11.61 -19.66 8.75
N GLY A 38 -10.49 -19.82 9.45
CA GLY A 38 -10.46 -20.42 10.78
C GLY A 38 -10.38 -19.45 11.97
N TYR A 39 -10.31 -18.13 11.77
CA TYR A 39 -10.12 -17.22 12.91
C TYR A 39 -10.98 -15.93 12.87
N PRO A 40 -11.65 -15.55 13.99
CA PRO A 40 -11.76 -16.30 15.25
C PRO A 40 -12.84 -17.39 15.15
N SER A 41 -12.43 -18.65 15.05
CA SER A 41 -13.31 -19.82 15.21
C SER A 41 -13.05 -20.48 16.57
N ARG A 42 -14.07 -21.14 17.13
CA ARG A 42 -14.01 -21.88 18.42
C ARG A 42 -13.06 -23.09 18.42
N ILE A 43 -12.34 -23.34 17.32
CA ILE A 43 -11.50 -24.53 17.15
C ILE A 43 -10.02 -24.10 17.13
N HIS A 44 -9.33 -24.33 18.25
CA HIS A 44 -7.93 -23.96 18.49
C HIS A 44 -6.93 -24.84 17.69
N GLN A 45 -6.91 -24.73 16.36
CA GLN A 45 -5.99 -25.51 15.51
C GLN A 45 -4.65 -24.81 15.23
N MET A 46 -4.37 -23.73 15.94
CA MET A 46 -3.11 -23.00 15.81
C MET A 46 -1.86 -23.88 16.03
N PRO A 47 -1.82 -24.81 17.00
CA PRO A 47 -0.70 -25.74 17.10
C PRO A 47 -0.52 -26.59 15.84
N THR A 48 -1.61 -27.11 15.27
CA THR A 48 -1.60 -27.90 14.03
C THR A 48 -1.10 -27.09 12.83
N CYS A 49 -1.48 -25.82 12.73
CA CYS A 49 -0.96 -24.91 11.71
C CYS A 49 0.55 -24.69 11.86
N CYS A 50 1.03 -24.46 13.09
CA CYS A 50 2.46 -24.29 13.35
C CYS A 50 3.24 -25.57 13.05
N ASP A 51 2.69 -26.73 13.40
CA ASP A 51 3.28 -28.03 13.09
C ASP A 51 3.41 -28.26 11.58
N ALA A 52 2.40 -27.87 10.80
CA ALA A 52 2.46 -27.93 9.34
C ALA A 52 3.57 -27.03 8.78
N MET A 53 3.73 -25.81 9.32
CA MET A 53 4.80 -24.89 8.91
C MET A 53 6.19 -25.46 9.21
N TYR A 54 6.42 -25.94 10.43
CA TYR A 54 7.70 -26.56 10.80
C TYR A 54 7.98 -27.82 9.99
N ALA A 55 6.96 -28.62 9.66
CA ALA A 55 7.14 -29.83 8.86
C ALA A 55 7.48 -29.56 7.39
N LEU A 56 7.05 -28.42 6.83
CA LEU A 56 7.37 -27.99 5.46
C LEU A 56 8.69 -27.24 5.35
N LYS A 57 9.25 -26.82 6.49
CA LYS A 57 10.53 -26.12 6.58
C LYS A 57 11.68 -27.12 6.30
N SER A 58 12.62 -26.74 5.44
CA SER A 58 13.90 -27.41 5.21
C SER A 58 15.03 -26.78 6.03
N ASP A 59 16.23 -27.36 5.99
CA ASP A 59 17.41 -26.80 6.69
C ASP A 59 17.87 -25.45 6.13
N HIS A 60 17.50 -25.12 4.90
CA HIS A 60 17.82 -23.84 4.25
C HIS A 60 16.85 -22.71 4.60
N ASP A 61 15.75 -23.03 5.30
CA ASP A 61 14.71 -22.08 5.69
C ASP A 61 14.97 -21.52 7.10
N GLU A 62 14.49 -20.31 7.37
CA GLU A 62 14.77 -19.59 8.62
C GLU A 62 13.50 -19.32 9.44
N VAL A 63 13.55 -19.56 10.74
CA VAL A 63 12.47 -19.13 11.65
C VAL A 63 12.74 -17.69 12.04
N ILE A 64 12.05 -16.74 11.40
CA ILE A 64 12.25 -15.31 11.61
C ILE A 64 11.75 -14.87 12.99
N TYR A 65 10.62 -15.43 13.41
CA TYR A 65 10.06 -15.17 14.73
C TYR A 65 9.31 -16.38 15.24
N SER A 66 9.55 -16.75 16.49
CA SER A 66 8.78 -17.76 17.20
C SER A 66 8.19 -17.17 18.49
N PRO A 67 6.92 -17.43 18.82
CA PRO A 67 6.35 -17.07 20.11
C PRO A 67 7.11 -17.77 21.26
N PRO A 68 7.00 -17.28 22.52
CA PRO A 68 7.72 -17.85 23.67
C PRO A 68 7.50 -19.35 23.91
N LYS A 69 6.36 -19.88 23.45
CA LYS A 69 6.01 -21.31 23.55
C LYS A 69 6.26 -22.11 22.26
N GLY A 70 6.99 -21.55 21.29
CA GLY A 70 7.32 -22.21 20.02
C GLY A 70 6.20 -22.22 18.97
N LYS A 71 4.93 -22.28 19.42
CA LYS A 71 3.73 -22.33 18.58
C LYS A 71 2.76 -21.22 18.95
N GLY A 72 2.15 -20.59 17.94
CA GLY A 72 1.22 -19.49 18.12
C GLY A 72 1.05 -18.68 16.83
N ALA A 73 0.02 -17.83 16.80
CA ALA A 73 -0.41 -17.10 15.60
C ALA A 73 0.58 -16.07 15.05
N THR A 74 1.67 -15.83 15.78
CA THR A 74 2.76 -14.92 15.40
C THR A 74 3.98 -15.65 14.88
N LEU A 75 4.00 -17.00 14.87
CA LEU A 75 5.10 -17.77 14.27
C LEU A 75 5.28 -17.36 12.80
N GLN A 76 6.50 -16.98 12.45
CA GLN A 76 6.90 -16.56 11.12
C GLN A 76 8.12 -17.36 10.67
N ILE A 77 8.01 -18.00 9.50
CA ILE A 77 9.08 -18.77 8.88
C ILE A 77 9.31 -18.25 7.47
N ARG A 78 10.58 -18.00 7.13
CA ARG A 78 11.08 -17.70 5.79
C ARG A 78 11.40 -18.99 5.07
N TYR A 79 10.71 -19.24 3.96
CA TYR A 79 10.97 -20.35 3.05
C TYR A 79 11.79 -19.84 1.87
N HIS A 80 13.04 -20.30 1.74
CA HIS A 80 13.93 -19.96 0.64
C HIS A 80 13.58 -20.73 -0.62
N LEU A 81 13.51 -20.02 -1.74
CA LEU A 81 13.05 -20.54 -3.01
C LEU A 81 14.25 -20.66 -3.94
N THR A 82 15.01 -21.74 -3.79
CA THR A 82 16.16 -22.00 -4.68
C THR A 82 15.63 -22.31 -6.08
N THR A 83 15.92 -21.45 -7.05
CA THR A 83 15.80 -21.81 -8.46
C THR A 83 16.84 -22.89 -8.77
N THR A 84 16.41 -24.12 -9.02
CA THR A 84 17.25 -25.07 -9.74
C THR A 84 17.37 -24.56 -11.18
N ASN A 85 18.31 -23.67 -11.42
CA ASN A 85 18.87 -23.42 -12.75
C ASN A 85 20.36 -23.11 -12.55
N ASP A 86 21.15 -24.07 -13.02
CA ASP A 86 22.61 -24.15 -13.00
C ASP A 86 23.28 -22.92 -13.68
N PRO A 87 24.24 -22.24 -13.03
CA PRO A 87 24.77 -20.95 -13.48
C PRO A 87 25.80 -20.98 -14.63
N SER A 88 25.91 -22.04 -15.45
CA SER A 88 27.01 -22.19 -16.40
C SER A 88 26.70 -21.88 -17.88
N ASN A 89 25.58 -21.24 -18.25
CA ASN A 89 25.35 -20.92 -19.67
C ASN A 89 24.41 -19.72 -19.93
N LEU A 90 24.93 -18.49 -19.85
CA LEU A 90 24.43 -17.40 -20.70
C LEU A 90 25.48 -16.29 -20.88
N SER A 91 26.65 -16.67 -21.39
CA SER A 91 27.46 -15.75 -22.17
C SER A 91 26.79 -15.61 -23.55
N SER A 92 26.32 -14.42 -23.84
CA SER A 92 26.10 -13.82 -25.17
C SER A 92 24.65 -13.45 -25.54
N ARG A 93 24.47 -12.13 -25.74
CA ARG A 93 23.47 -11.45 -26.59
C ARG A 93 22.05 -11.27 -26.05
N ILE A 94 21.85 -10.31 -25.14
CA ILE A 94 20.66 -9.43 -25.16
C ILE A 94 21.08 -8.02 -24.73
N PRO A 95 20.83 -6.96 -25.53
CA PRO A 95 21.05 -5.57 -25.10
C PRO A 95 20.02 -5.17 -24.02
N PRO A 96 20.36 -4.29 -23.07
CA PRO A 96 19.48 -3.97 -21.94
C PRO A 96 18.29 -3.15 -22.43
N ILE A 97 17.09 -3.74 -22.39
CA ILE A 97 15.84 -2.98 -22.41
C ILE A 97 15.54 -2.62 -20.96
N GLY A 98 15.85 -1.37 -20.61
CA GLY A 98 15.63 -0.82 -19.29
C GLY A 98 14.16 -0.83 -18.90
N ASN A 99 13.88 -1.40 -17.73
CA ASN A 99 12.74 -1.05 -16.88
C ASN A 99 13.01 -1.60 -15.48
N THR A 100 13.94 -0.95 -14.77
CA THR A 100 14.02 -1.10 -13.31
C THR A 100 12.76 -0.45 -12.73
N LYS A 101 11.75 -1.27 -12.40
CA LYS A 101 10.51 -0.80 -11.76
C LYS A 101 10.90 0.06 -10.54
N VAL A 102 10.46 1.32 -10.50
CA VAL A 102 10.71 2.23 -9.38
C VAL A 102 10.24 1.53 -8.10
N LYS A 103 11.15 1.36 -7.14
CA LYS A 103 10.80 0.76 -5.85
C LYS A 103 10.15 1.82 -4.97
N LEU A 104 8.92 1.60 -4.53
CA LEU A 104 8.22 2.54 -3.65
C LEU A 104 8.76 2.40 -2.21
N PRO A 105 9.43 3.42 -1.64
CA PRO A 105 9.74 3.43 -0.22
C PRO A 105 8.47 3.60 0.63
N ASN A 106 8.52 3.07 1.86
CA ASN A 106 7.50 3.28 2.89
C ASN A 106 7.62 4.65 3.62
N THR A 107 8.57 5.47 3.17
CA THR A 107 8.73 6.87 3.57
C THR A 107 8.82 7.72 2.31
N LEU A 108 8.15 8.88 2.32
CA LEU A 108 8.16 9.82 1.21
C LEU A 108 8.94 11.06 1.65
N ARG A 109 10.19 11.18 1.17
CA ARG A 109 11.13 12.25 1.54
C ARG A 109 11.20 12.49 3.06
N GLY A 110 11.27 11.40 3.84
CA GLY A 110 11.34 11.44 5.31
C GLY A 110 10.00 11.32 6.04
N ARG A 111 8.86 11.50 5.37
CA ARG A 111 7.54 11.27 5.98
C ARG A 111 7.12 9.80 5.92
N SER A 112 6.85 9.19 7.07
CA SER A 112 6.35 7.81 7.13
C SER A 112 4.88 7.68 6.70
N LEU A 113 4.58 6.62 5.93
CA LEU A 113 3.22 6.22 5.59
C LEU A 113 2.44 5.60 6.76
N HIS A 114 3.12 5.20 7.84
CA HIS A 114 2.52 4.45 8.96
C HIS A 114 2.09 5.33 10.13
N THR A 115 2.16 6.65 9.98
CA THR A 115 1.70 7.59 11.00
C THR A 115 0.18 7.50 11.16
N LYS A 116 -0.35 7.54 12.39
CA LYS A 116 -1.81 7.50 12.63
C LYS A 116 -2.53 8.62 11.87
N ILE A 117 -3.54 8.24 11.09
CA ILE A 117 -4.29 9.14 10.20
C ILE A 117 -5.65 9.49 10.82
N ILE A 118 -6.03 10.76 10.76
CA ILE A 118 -7.41 11.20 10.99
C ILE A 118 -8.11 11.25 9.63
N PRO A 119 -9.00 10.29 9.33
CA PRO A 119 -9.65 10.22 8.02
C PRO A 119 -10.61 11.40 7.80
N THR A 120 -10.68 11.84 6.56
CA THR A 120 -11.73 12.73 6.04
C THR A 120 -12.35 12.09 4.80
N VAL A 121 -13.65 12.33 4.57
CA VAL A 121 -14.39 11.75 3.42
C VAL A 121 -14.61 12.76 2.28
N CYS A 122 -13.89 13.88 2.30
CA CYS A 122 -13.94 14.89 1.23
C CYS A 122 -12.72 14.74 0.33
N ASN A 123 -12.98 14.43 -0.95
CA ASN A 123 -11.96 14.32 -1.98
C ASN A 123 -11.62 15.70 -2.57
N LEU A 124 -10.43 15.80 -3.17
CA LEU A 124 -9.85 17.01 -3.73
C LEU A 124 -10.75 17.63 -4.81
N LYS A 125 -11.34 16.82 -5.69
CA LYS A 125 -12.24 17.30 -6.76
C LYS A 125 -13.43 18.07 -6.19
N ASN A 126 -14.13 17.50 -5.21
CA ASN A 126 -15.30 18.14 -4.60
C ASN A 126 -14.93 19.42 -3.87
N MET A 127 -13.78 19.42 -3.17
CA MET A 127 -13.27 20.62 -2.51
C MET A 127 -12.93 21.71 -3.53
N LEU A 128 -12.26 21.39 -4.64
CA LEU A 128 -11.87 22.35 -5.67
C LEU A 128 -13.09 22.94 -6.38
N THR A 129 -14.07 22.11 -6.75
CA THR A 129 -15.36 22.59 -7.28
C THR A 129 -15.97 23.61 -6.31
N LYS A 130 -15.98 23.29 -5.01
CA LYS A 130 -16.56 24.20 -4.03
C LYS A 130 -15.77 25.48 -3.83
N LEU A 131 -14.44 25.41 -3.89
CA LEU A 131 -13.55 26.57 -3.82
C LEU A 131 -13.83 27.56 -4.97
N VAL A 132 -14.02 27.05 -6.19
CA VAL A 132 -14.39 27.86 -7.36
C VAL A 132 -15.79 28.46 -7.20
N GLU A 133 -16.78 27.66 -6.79
CA GLU A 133 -18.16 28.14 -6.56
C GLU A 133 -18.25 29.29 -5.55
N VAL A 134 -17.38 29.30 -4.54
CA VAL A 134 -17.34 30.36 -3.52
C VAL A 134 -16.30 31.44 -3.83
N ASN A 135 -15.73 31.43 -5.04
CA ASN A 135 -14.72 32.38 -5.52
C ASN A 135 -13.53 32.53 -4.55
N GLY A 136 -13.02 31.40 -4.04
CA GLY A 136 -11.87 31.38 -3.15
C GLY A 136 -12.14 31.78 -1.70
N ASP A 137 -13.39 32.10 -1.33
CA ASP A 137 -13.74 32.44 0.05
C ASP A 137 -13.76 31.18 0.94
N ILE A 138 -12.61 30.93 1.58
CA ILE A 138 -12.39 29.80 2.47
C ILE A 138 -13.41 29.79 3.62
N SER A 139 -13.91 30.94 4.07
CA SER A 139 -14.86 30.99 5.19
C SER A 139 -16.15 30.23 4.88
N ARG A 140 -16.56 30.24 3.60
CA ARG A 140 -17.77 29.60 3.05
C ARG A 140 -17.62 28.11 2.77
N LEU A 141 -16.41 27.55 2.89
CA LEU A 141 -16.19 26.11 2.83
C LEU A 141 -16.69 25.42 4.10
N LYS A 142 -17.29 24.24 3.94
CA LYS A 142 -17.65 23.35 5.05
C LYS A 142 -16.39 22.81 5.72
N GLN A 143 -16.52 22.34 6.95
CA GLN A 143 -15.36 21.92 7.74
C GLN A 143 -14.53 20.81 7.05
N TRP A 144 -15.17 19.86 6.37
CA TRP A 144 -14.45 18.79 5.65
C TRP A 144 -13.79 19.25 4.36
N GLU A 145 -14.36 20.24 3.66
CA GLU A 145 -13.73 20.89 2.49
C GLU A 145 -12.49 21.66 2.93
N LYS A 146 -12.58 22.41 4.04
CA LYS A 146 -11.42 23.08 4.66
C LYS A 146 -10.31 22.09 4.98
N ARG A 147 -10.63 20.91 5.54
CA ARG A 147 -9.62 19.88 5.82
C ARG A 147 -8.90 19.40 4.56
N SER A 148 -9.64 19.16 3.47
CA SER A 148 -9.02 18.79 2.18
C SER A 148 -8.16 19.94 1.64
N TYR A 149 -8.67 21.18 1.63
CA TYR A 149 -7.93 22.37 1.21
C TYR A 149 -6.58 22.53 1.94
N PHE A 150 -6.59 22.41 3.27
CA PHE A 150 -5.38 22.51 4.09
C PHE A 150 -4.47 21.29 3.95
N ALA A 151 -5.03 20.09 3.71
CA ALA A 151 -4.23 18.90 3.47
C ALA A 151 -3.36 19.01 2.20
N TYR A 152 -3.80 19.78 1.21
CA TYR A 152 -3.03 20.05 0.00
C TYR A 152 -2.30 21.41 0.02
N GLN A 153 -2.34 22.15 1.14
CA GLN A 153 -1.69 23.47 1.28
C GLN A 153 -1.98 24.47 0.15
N LEU A 154 -3.21 24.43 -0.37
CA LEU A 154 -3.59 25.16 -1.57
C LEU A 154 -3.63 26.68 -1.40
N GLY A 155 -3.42 27.20 -0.19
CA GLY A 155 -3.27 28.64 0.09
C GLY A 155 -2.23 29.30 -0.79
N SER A 156 -1.12 28.61 -1.05
CA SER A 156 0.00 29.12 -1.83
C SER A 156 -0.29 29.28 -3.33
N ILE A 157 -1.18 28.44 -3.88
CA ILE A 157 -1.52 28.42 -5.31
C ILE A 157 -2.99 28.79 -5.58
N LYS A 158 -3.71 29.30 -4.58
CA LYS A 158 -5.16 29.51 -4.63
C LYS A 158 -5.57 30.45 -5.76
N GLU A 159 -4.88 31.58 -5.93
CA GLU A 159 -5.22 32.57 -6.96
C GLU A 159 -4.99 32.01 -8.37
N GLU A 160 -3.92 31.24 -8.57
CA GLU A 160 -3.64 30.55 -9.83
C GLU A 160 -4.71 29.49 -10.13
N LEU A 161 -5.16 28.75 -9.11
CA LEU A 161 -6.24 27.77 -9.27
C LEU A 161 -7.57 28.42 -9.68
N LEU A 162 -7.92 29.58 -9.11
CA LEU A 162 -9.17 30.29 -9.44
C LEU A 162 -9.14 30.87 -10.86
N ALA A 163 -7.97 31.24 -11.36
CA ALA A 163 -7.79 31.75 -12.71
C ALA A 163 -7.66 30.65 -13.77
N ALA A 164 -7.39 29.41 -13.37
CA ALA A 164 -7.10 28.30 -14.27
C ALA A 164 -8.35 27.52 -14.68
N GLU A 165 -8.35 27.07 -15.94
CA GLU A 165 -9.30 26.06 -16.44
C GLU A 165 -9.07 24.70 -15.76
N PRO A 166 -10.08 23.79 -15.70
CA PRO A 166 -10.02 22.55 -14.93
C PRO A 166 -8.80 21.65 -15.21
N ASN A 167 -8.35 21.55 -16.47
CA ASN A 167 -7.17 20.75 -16.82
C ASN A 167 -5.87 21.39 -16.34
N GLU A 168 -5.79 22.72 -16.34
CA GLU A 168 -4.64 23.45 -15.82
C GLU A 168 -4.61 23.42 -14.29
N GLN A 169 -5.77 23.42 -13.62
CA GLN A 169 -5.85 23.21 -12.18
C GLN A 169 -5.21 21.87 -11.75
N ILE A 170 -5.47 20.79 -12.50
CA ILE A 170 -4.84 19.48 -12.22
C ILE A 170 -3.31 19.56 -12.35
N LYS A 171 -2.80 20.22 -13.39
CA LYS A 171 -1.35 20.41 -13.57
C LYS A 171 -0.74 21.25 -12.44
N LEU A 172 -1.39 22.34 -12.05
CA LEU A 172 -0.95 23.20 -10.95
C LEU A 172 -0.86 22.41 -9.64
N ILE A 173 -1.88 21.61 -9.31
CA ILE A 173 -1.88 20.79 -8.08
C ILE A 173 -0.78 19.73 -8.14
N ARG A 174 -0.61 19.05 -9.27
CA ARG A 174 0.47 18.06 -9.44
C ARG A 174 1.84 18.68 -9.24
N ASN A 175 2.11 19.81 -9.87
CA ASN A 175 3.37 20.54 -9.71
C ASN A 175 3.56 21.01 -8.26
N HIS A 176 2.50 21.49 -7.62
CA HIS A 176 2.53 21.88 -6.21
C HIS A 176 2.89 20.71 -5.29
N ILE A 177 2.35 19.51 -5.54
CA ILE A 177 2.68 18.30 -4.78
C ILE A 177 4.15 17.91 -4.94
N LEU A 178 4.68 17.94 -6.18
CA LEU A 178 6.08 17.59 -6.44
C LEU A 178 7.06 18.57 -5.79
N ASN A 179 6.78 19.87 -5.92
CA ASN A 179 7.62 20.94 -5.38
C ASN A 179 7.49 21.09 -3.85
N GLY A 180 6.39 20.62 -3.27
CA GLY A 180 6.15 20.66 -1.82
C GLY A 180 6.92 19.60 -1.05
N ASP A 181 7.20 19.87 0.22
CA ASP A 181 7.73 18.88 1.14
C ASP A 181 6.59 17.97 1.65
N PRO A 182 6.66 16.64 1.47
CA PRO A 182 5.64 15.71 1.97
C PRO A 182 5.28 15.88 3.44
N SER A 183 6.19 16.33 4.31
CA SER A 183 5.93 16.58 5.74
C SER A 183 4.93 17.72 6.00
N HIS A 184 4.77 18.64 5.04
CA HIS A 184 3.87 19.79 5.15
C HIS A 184 2.43 19.48 4.70
N PHE A 185 2.24 18.47 3.85
CA PHE A 185 0.91 18.06 3.42
C PHE A 185 0.11 17.38 4.53
N GLY A 186 -1.21 17.35 4.41
CA GLY A 186 -2.10 16.55 5.25
C GLY A 186 -2.17 15.09 4.77
N ALA A 187 -2.87 14.25 5.52
CA ALA A 187 -2.98 12.82 5.22
C ALA A 187 -3.60 12.55 3.84
N SER A 188 -4.64 13.27 3.44
CA SER A 188 -5.34 13.04 2.17
C SER A 188 -4.44 13.10 0.93
N CYS A 189 -3.44 13.98 0.92
CA CYS A 189 -2.46 14.02 -0.16
C CYS A 189 -1.57 12.77 -0.15
N ILE A 190 -1.12 12.34 1.04
CA ILE A 190 -0.26 11.16 1.19
C ILE A 190 -1.01 9.86 0.97
N ASP A 191 -2.33 9.84 1.21
CA ASP A 191 -3.18 8.69 0.98
C ASP A 191 -3.12 8.21 -0.48
N ILE A 192 -2.87 9.11 -1.44
CA ILE A 192 -2.61 8.76 -2.85
C ILE A 192 -1.41 7.81 -2.94
N TYR A 193 -0.28 8.22 -2.35
CA TYR A 193 0.94 7.43 -2.36
C TYR A 193 0.79 6.15 -1.54
N LEU A 194 0.04 6.18 -0.43
CA LEU A 194 -0.26 4.98 0.35
C LEU A 194 -1.06 3.94 -0.45
N VAL A 195 -2.05 4.37 -1.24
CA VAL A 195 -2.80 3.48 -2.14
C VAL A 195 -1.88 2.89 -3.21
N ALA A 196 -1.03 3.71 -3.83
CA ALA A 196 -0.03 3.23 -4.78
C ALA A 196 0.91 2.21 -4.14
N TYR A 197 1.48 2.54 -2.98
CA TYR A 197 2.40 1.69 -2.24
C TYR A 197 1.79 0.32 -1.99
N VAL A 198 0.60 0.26 -1.41
CA VAL A 198 -0.04 -1.02 -1.09
C VAL A 198 -0.36 -1.79 -2.37
N SER A 199 -0.91 -1.13 -3.39
CA SER A 199 -1.30 -1.77 -4.64
C SER A 199 -0.11 -2.37 -5.38
N GLU A 200 1.04 -1.70 -5.35
CA GLU A 200 2.25 -2.12 -6.07
C GLU A 200 3.18 -3.04 -5.28
N THR A 201 3.09 -3.05 -3.95
CA THR A 201 4.03 -3.80 -3.09
C THR A 201 3.40 -4.92 -2.29
N ILE A 202 2.07 -4.87 -2.06
CA ILE A 202 1.35 -5.83 -1.23
C ILE A 202 0.30 -6.57 -2.05
N GLY A 203 -0.48 -5.85 -2.85
CA GLY A 203 -1.47 -6.45 -3.72
C GLY A 203 -2.69 -5.56 -3.97
N LEU A 204 -3.49 -5.96 -4.95
CA LEU A 204 -4.61 -5.17 -5.45
C LEU A 204 -5.87 -5.28 -4.60
N GLY A 205 -6.59 -4.17 -4.56
CA GLY A 205 -7.96 -4.14 -4.08
C GLY A 205 -8.09 -3.71 -2.63
N LYS A 206 -9.33 -3.35 -2.32
CA LYS A 206 -9.72 -2.69 -1.09
C LYS A 206 -9.47 -3.55 0.16
N ASP A 207 -9.69 -4.85 0.07
CA ASP A 207 -9.54 -5.74 1.23
C ASP A 207 -8.07 -5.91 1.64
N ILE A 208 -7.16 -6.00 0.65
CA ILE A 208 -5.71 -5.99 0.87
C ILE A 208 -5.29 -4.67 1.52
N PHE A 209 -5.82 -3.55 1.00
CA PHE A 209 -5.57 -2.24 1.61
C PHE A 209 -6.03 -2.16 3.06
N PHE A 210 -7.24 -2.63 3.36
CA PHE A 210 -7.80 -2.56 4.71
C PHE A 210 -7.00 -3.43 5.67
N HIS A 211 -6.60 -4.61 5.20
CA HIS A 211 -5.72 -5.49 5.94
C HIS A 211 -4.39 -4.79 6.26
N TYR A 212 -3.77 -4.17 5.25
CA TYR A 212 -2.53 -3.40 5.41
C TYR A 212 -2.64 -2.29 6.46
N ILE A 213 -3.69 -1.45 6.36
CA ILE A 213 -3.96 -0.37 7.32
C ILE A 213 -4.03 -0.89 8.76
N LYS A 214 -4.63 -2.08 8.95
CA LYS A 214 -4.78 -2.71 10.25
C LYS A 214 -3.46 -3.28 10.78
N ILE A 215 -2.73 -4.06 9.98
CA ILE A 215 -1.49 -4.73 10.43
C ILE A 215 -0.36 -3.73 10.70
N MET A 216 -0.31 -2.65 9.92
CA MET A 216 0.69 -1.58 10.10
C MET A 216 0.32 -0.59 11.22
N GLY A 217 -0.80 -0.81 11.91
CA GLY A 217 -1.22 0.04 13.03
C GLY A 217 -1.64 1.46 12.63
N ILE A 218 -1.90 1.71 11.35
CA ILE A 218 -2.36 3.02 10.84
C ILE A 218 -3.76 3.33 11.41
N SER A 219 -4.65 2.33 11.37
CA SER A 219 -5.98 2.40 12.01
C SER A 219 -6.56 1.01 12.25
N ASP A 220 -7.22 0.82 13.38
CA ASP A 220 -8.01 -0.36 13.73
C ASP A 220 -9.49 -0.25 13.33
N LYS A 221 -9.97 0.96 13.00
CA LYS A 221 -11.35 1.24 12.61
C LYS A 221 -11.59 1.01 11.12
N PRO A 222 -12.55 0.14 10.72
CA PRO A 222 -12.87 -0.10 9.31
C PRO A 222 -13.28 1.16 8.53
N ASN A 223 -14.04 2.05 9.16
CA ASN A 223 -14.48 3.30 8.54
C ASN A 223 -13.32 4.24 8.21
N SER A 224 -12.22 4.18 8.98
CA SER A 224 -11.02 4.96 8.68
C SER A 224 -10.30 4.42 7.46
N ALA A 225 -10.11 3.10 7.38
CA ALA A 225 -9.49 2.46 6.21
C ALA A 225 -10.30 2.74 4.93
N GLN A 226 -11.63 2.72 5.03
CA GLN A 226 -12.53 3.10 3.95
C GLN A 226 -12.33 4.52 3.46
N ALA A 227 -12.27 5.48 4.39
CA ALA A 227 -12.10 6.88 4.04
C ALA A 227 -10.72 7.15 3.40
N ILE A 228 -9.65 6.56 3.96
CA ILE A 228 -8.29 6.63 3.40
C ILE A 228 -8.29 6.08 1.97
N TRP A 229 -8.84 4.87 1.76
CA TRP A 229 -8.92 4.26 0.43
C TRP A 229 -9.72 5.12 -0.55
N GLN A 230 -10.90 5.60 -0.15
CA GLN A 230 -11.76 6.40 -1.02
C GLN A 230 -11.12 7.73 -1.41
N VAL A 231 -10.51 8.43 -0.47
CA VAL A 231 -9.88 9.72 -0.74
C VAL A 231 -8.57 9.54 -1.48
N GLY A 232 -7.65 8.69 -1.00
CA GLY A 232 -6.37 8.45 -1.68
C GLY A 232 -6.54 7.94 -3.11
N LYS A 233 -7.41 6.94 -3.32
CA LYS A 233 -7.70 6.44 -4.68
C LYS A 233 -8.43 7.47 -5.52
N GLY A 234 -9.43 8.14 -4.95
CA GLY A 234 -10.24 9.13 -5.66
C GLY A 234 -9.42 10.33 -6.13
N ASP A 235 -8.55 10.86 -5.25
CA ASP A 235 -7.67 11.99 -5.56
C ASP A 235 -6.58 11.58 -6.54
N GLY A 236 -5.99 10.39 -6.35
CA GLY A 236 -5.00 9.84 -7.26
C GLY A 236 -5.54 9.62 -8.68
N VAL A 237 -6.76 9.11 -8.81
CA VAL A 237 -7.44 8.98 -10.11
C VAL A 237 -7.75 10.35 -10.71
N TYR A 238 -8.27 11.28 -9.90
CA TYR A 238 -8.61 12.63 -10.37
C TYR A 238 -7.38 13.38 -10.90
N LEU A 239 -6.22 13.24 -10.26
CA LEU A 239 -4.96 13.84 -10.67
C LEU A 239 -4.24 13.02 -11.78
N GLY A 240 -4.81 11.91 -12.24
CA GLY A 240 -4.21 11.04 -13.25
C GLY A 240 -2.95 10.28 -12.78
N ILE A 241 -2.73 10.18 -11.47
CA ILE A 241 -1.59 9.50 -10.85
C ILE A 241 -1.86 7.99 -10.73
N LEU A 242 -3.12 7.61 -10.45
CA LEU A 242 -3.54 6.22 -10.24
C LEU A 242 -4.54 5.77 -11.29
N ASN A 243 -4.60 4.46 -11.51
CA ASN A 243 -5.70 3.79 -12.19
C ASN A 243 -6.88 3.57 -11.22
N ASP A 244 -8.06 3.25 -11.77
CA ASP A 244 -9.27 3.06 -10.97
C ASP A 244 -9.19 1.91 -9.95
N ASN A 245 -8.29 0.95 -10.17
CA ASN A 245 -8.01 -0.16 -9.27
C ASN A 245 -6.98 0.17 -8.17
N GLY A 246 -6.37 1.35 -8.19
CA GLY A 246 -5.36 1.81 -7.22
C GLY A 246 -3.90 1.62 -7.64
N THR A 247 -3.61 0.96 -8.77
CA THR A 247 -2.24 0.86 -9.29
C THR A 247 -1.73 2.19 -9.81
N VAL A 248 -0.40 2.32 -9.91
CA VAL A 248 0.22 3.52 -10.46
C VAL A 248 -0.08 3.62 -11.95
N ARG A 249 -0.61 4.78 -12.37
CA ARG A 249 -0.78 5.16 -13.77
C ARG A 249 0.40 5.98 -14.28
N ASP A 250 0.92 6.87 -13.44
CA ASP A 250 1.98 7.81 -13.79
C ASP A 250 3.23 7.56 -12.94
N TRP A 251 4.11 6.70 -13.47
CA TRP A 251 5.36 6.33 -12.80
C TRP A 251 6.38 7.46 -12.77
N ASP A 252 6.35 8.37 -13.75
CA ASP A 252 7.24 9.54 -13.78
C ASP A 252 6.89 10.50 -12.64
N PHE A 253 5.59 10.72 -12.39
CA PHE A 253 5.14 11.48 -11.24
C PHE A 253 5.57 10.84 -9.91
N ILE A 254 5.38 9.51 -9.76
CA ILE A 254 5.77 8.80 -8.54
C ILE A 254 7.29 8.89 -8.33
N ALA A 255 8.08 8.69 -9.39
CA ALA A 255 9.54 8.81 -9.31
C ALA A 255 9.98 10.22 -8.91
N ALA A 256 9.38 11.25 -9.51
CA ALA A 256 9.65 12.64 -9.14
C ALA A 256 9.26 12.92 -7.69
N TRP A 257 8.12 12.42 -7.23
CA TRP A 257 7.64 12.65 -5.88
C TRP A 257 8.54 12.00 -4.82
N ILE A 258 9.10 10.83 -5.12
CA ILE A 258 10.06 10.13 -4.25
C ILE A 258 11.37 10.93 -4.16
N ASN A 259 11.87 11.44 -5.28
CA ASN A 259 13.20 12.04 -5.37
C ASN A 259 13.25 13.51 -4.94
N GLY A 260 12.17 14.27 -5.14
CA GLY A 260 12.13 15.71 -4.88
C GLY A 260 12.76 16.53 -6.00
#